data_AF-A0A9E2H3M2-F1
#
_entry.id   AF-A0A9E2H3M2-F1
#
_cell.length_a   1.000
_cell.length_b   1.000
_cell.length_c   1.000
_cell.angle_alpha   90.00
_cell.angle_beta   90.00
_cell.angle_gamma   90.00
#
_symmetry.space_group_name_H-M   'P 1'
#
loop_
_entity.id
_entity.type
_entity.pdbx_description
1 polymer ?
#
loop_
_entity_poly.entity_id
_entity_poly.type
_entity_poly.pdbx_seq_one_letter_code
_entity_poly.pdbx_strand_id
1 'polypeptide(L)'
;PLGDLYKTQVWGLAKELGIPENIISKKPTADLWEGQTDEAELGFLYQDVDKLFFEMIDNALTNNELVKLGFDKDFVVNIRNRIRSNEFKRRLPLIAIIPRELRA
;
A
#
# COMPACT_ATOMS: atom_id res chain seq x y z
N PRO A 1 2.08 14.03 -5.40
CA PRO A 1 2.63 14.64 -4.16
C PRO A 1 2.49 13.76 -2.91
N LEU A 2 1.41 12.98 -2.76
CA LEU A 2 1.14 12.20 -1.54
C LEU A 2 1.58 10.73 -1.61
N GLY A 3 2.36 10.34 -2.64
CA GLY A 3 2.70 8.93 -2.88
C GLY A 3 3.62 8.30 -1.84
N ASP A 4 4.24 9.12 -1.00
CA ASP A 4 5.13 8.71 0.10
C ASP A 4 4.46 8.81 1.47
N LEU A 5 3.14 9.05 1.50
CA LEU A 5 2.36 9.09 2.73
C LEU A 5 1.43 7.88 2.80
N TYR A 6 1.40 7.24 3.97
CA TYR A 6 0.43 6.22 4.30
C TYR A 6 -0.99 6.79 4.40
N LYS A 7 -2.02 5.95 4.27
CA LYS A 7 -3.41 6.41 4.21
C LYS A 7 -3.82 7.13 5.50
N THR A 8 -3.39 6.61 6.63
CA THR A 8 -3.56 7.21 7.97
C THR A 8 -2.90 8.59 8.09
N GLN A 9 -1.72 8.77 7.49
CA GLN A 9 -1.02 10.06 7.45
C GLN A 9 -1.74 11.05 6.54
N VAL A 10 -2.28 10.59 5.39
CA VAL A 10 -3.10 11.43 4.50
C VAL A 10 -4.36 11.93 5.22
N TRP A 11 -5.01 11.09 6.03
CA TRP A 11 -6.13 11.55 6.87
C TRP A 11 -5.71 12.58 7.91
N GLY A 12 -4.57 12.38 8.58
CA GLY A 12 -4.01 13.37 9.50
C GLY A 12 -3.75 14.71 8.82
N LEU A 13 -3.12 14.68 7.65
CA LEU A 13 -2.86 15.88 6.84
C LEU A 13 -4.15 16.58 6.40
N ALA A 14 -5.18 15.82 5.99
CA ALA A 14 -6.46 16.38 5.58
C ALA A 14 -7.15 17.16 6.74
N LYS A 15 -7.03 16.66 7.97
CA LYS A 15 -7.54 17.36 9.16
C LYS A 15 -6.83 18.69 9.39
N GLU A 16 -5.50 18.69 9.33
CA GLU A 16 -4.71 19.91 9.50
C GLU A 16 -4.95 20.96 8.40
N LEU A 17 -5.28 20.52 7.20
CA LEU A 17 -5.63 21.41 6.09
C LEU A 17 -7.09 21.90 6.12
N GLY A 18 -7.88 21.49 7.13
CA GLY A 18 -9.28 21.91 7.27
C GLY A 18 -10.22 21.30 6.22
N ILE A 19 -9.90 20.12 5.69
CA ILE A 19 -10.80 19.40 4.79
C ILE A 19 -12.09 19.03 5.55
N PRO A 20 -13.28 19.19 4.95
CA PRO A 20 -14.55 18.85 5.59
C PRO A 20 -14.60 17.43 6.16
N GLU A 21 -15.11 17.29 7.38
CA GLU A 21 -15.17 16.00 8.10
C GLU A 21 -15.98 14.93 7.35
N ASN A 22 -17.00 15.33 6.58
CA ASN A 22 -17.77 14.40 5.75
C ASN A 22 -16.95 13.77 4.62
N ILE A 23 -15.85 14.40 4.20
CA ILE A 23 -14.90 13.84 3.23
C ILE A 23 -13.91 12.91 3.93
N ILE A 24 -13.41 13.31 5.10
CA ILE A 24 -12.40 12.55 5.86
C ILE A 24 -12.99 11.24 6.42
N SER A 25 -14.21 11.32 6.97
CA SER A 25 -14.91 10.18 7.58
C SER A 25 -15.64 9.28 6.58
N LYS A 26 -15.71 9.68 5.29
CA LYS A 26 -16.23 8.82 4.23
C LYS A 26 -15.38 7.55 4.15
N LYS A 27 -16.05 6.39 4.20
CA LYS A 27 -15.38 5.10 4.05
C LYS A 27 -14.61 5.07 2.72
N PRO A 28 -13.31 4.70 2.71
CA PRO A 28 -12.54 4.58 1.48
C PRO A 28 -13.19 3.64 0.47
N THR A 29 -13.30 4.11 -0.76
CA THR A 29 -13.87 3.39 -1.89
C THR A 29 -13.18 3.88 -3.16
N ALA A 30 -12.91 2.95 -4.07
CA ALA A 30 -12.48 3.23 -5.43
C ALA A 30 -13.65 3.63 -6.35
N ASP A 31 -14.90 3.45 -5.87
CA ASP A 31 -16.15 3.82 -6.55
C ASP A 31 -16.28 3.23 -7.96
N LEU A 32 -15.73 2.03 -8.15
CA LEU A 32 -15.75 1.31 -9.42
C LEU A 32 -17.09 0.61 -9.68
N TRP A 33 -17.81 0.23 -8.64
CA TRP A 33 -19.18 -0.31 -8.68
C TRP A 33 -19.90 -0.05 -7.35
N GLU A 34 -21.23 -0.16 -7.37
CA GLU A 34 -22.08 0.14 -6.22
C GLU A 34 -21.78 -0.79 -5.03
N GLY A 35 -21.60 -0.19 -3.84
CA GLY A 35 -21.30 -0.92 -2.59
C GLY A 35 -19.84 -1.35 -2.42
N GLN A 36 -18.94 -1.00 -3.34
CA GLN A 36 -17.51 -1.27 -3.20
C GLN A 36 -16.91 -0.47 -2.03
N THR A 37 -16.08 -1.13 -1.22
CA THR A 37 -15.28 -0.44 -0.20
C THR A 37 -13.90 -1.07 -0.14
N ASP A 38 -12.86 -0.24 -0.04
CA ASP A 38 -11.49 -0.69 -0.19
C ASP A 38 -11.13 -1.74 0.88
N GLU A 39 -11.51 -1.51 2.14
CA GLU A 39 -11.19 -2.42 3.25
C GLU A 39 -11.86 -3.80 3.09
N ALA A 40 -13.04 -3.85 2.49
CA ALA A 40 -13.72 -5.12 2.21
C ALA A 40 -13.02 -5.88 1.07
N GLU A 41 -12.54 -5.19 0.04
CA GLU A 41 -11.81 -5.78 -1.07
C GLU A 41 -10.40 -6.20 -0.69
N LEU A 42 -9.72 -5.38 0.13
CA LEU A 42 -8.38 -5.63 0.61
C LEU A 42 -8.38 -6.75 1.66
N GLY A 43 -9.45 -6.87 2.45
CA GLY A 43 -9.60 -7.86 3.53
C GLY A 43 -8.96 -7.43 4.86
N PHE A 44 -8.64 -6.14 5.00
CA PHE A 44 -8.00 -5.55 6.18
C PHE A 44 -8.26 -4.05 6.25
N LEU A 45 -8.09 -3.47 7.43
CA LEU A 45 -8.21 -2.02 7.65
C LEU A 45 -6.93 -1.30 7.27
N TYR A 46 -7.07 -0.03 6.84
CA TYR A 46 -5.91 0.81 6.53
C TYR A 46 -5.00 1.03 7.75
N GLN A 47 -5.59 1.14 8.94
CA GLN A 47 -4.84 1.34 10.17
C GLN A 47 -3.89 0.18 10.49
N ASP A 48 -4.30 -1.05 10.17
CA ASP A 48 -3.51 -2.24 10.45
C ASP A 48 -2.38 -2.42 9.43
N VAL A 49 -2.70 -2.22 8.15
CA VAL A 49 -1.71 -2.37 7.08
C VAL A 49 -0.67 -1.25 7.09
N ASP A 50 -1.06 -0.01 7.42
CA ASP A 50 -0.12 1.12 7.47
C ASP A 50 0.90 0.93 8.59
N LYS A 51 0.48 0.45 9.77
CA LYS A 51 1.40 0.08 10.87
C LYS A 51 2.36 -1.03 10.43
N LEU A 52 1.83 -2.05 9.75
CA LEU A 52 2.66 -3.13 9.23
C LEU A 52 3.65 -2.63 8.18
N PHE A 53 3.24 -1.74 7.27
CA PHE A 53 4.12 -1.16 6.26
C PHE A 53 5.22 -0.33 6.89
N PHE A 54 4.92 0.49 7.88
CA PHE A 54 5.93 1.27 8.60
C PHE A 54 7.03 0.37 9.18
N GLU A 55 6.65 -0.68 9.89
CA GLU A 55 7.62 -1.62 10.47
C GLU A 55 8.35 -2.45 9.40
N MET A 56 7.64 -2.87 8.35
CA MET A 56 8.19 -3.74 7.30
C MET A 56 9.12 -3.01 6.33
N ILE A 57 8.79 -1.76 5.96
CA ILE A 57 9.44 -1.00 4.90
C ILE A 57 10.39 0.03 5.50
N ASP A 58 9.91 0.88 6.41
CA ASP A 58 10.71 1.99 6.95
C ASP A 58 11.72 1.50 7.98
N ASN A 59 11.31 0.61 8.88
CA ASN A 59 12.22 -0.05 9.84
C ASN A 59 12.88 -1.32 9.27
N ALA A 60 12.53 -1.71 8.03
CA ALA A 60 13.09 -2.86 7.32
C ALA A 60 13.06 -4.20 8.10
N LEU A 61 12.04 -4.41 8.95
CA LEU A 61 11.97 -5.59 9.79
C LEU A 61 11.65 -6.87 9.00
N THR A 62 12.25 -7.97 9.44
CA THR A 62 12.00 -9.30 8.87
C THR A 62 10.64 -9.87 9.31
N ASN A 63 10.11 -10.85 8.58
CA ASN A 63 8.84 -11.50 8.93
C ASN A 63 8.83 -12.01 10.38
N ASN A 64 9.96 -12.56 10.84
CA ASN A 64 10.06 -13.12 12.18
C ASN A 64 10.00 -12.04 13.27
N GLU A 65 10.57 -10.86 13.01
CA GLU A 65 10.51 -9.73 13.92
C GLU A 65 9.12 -9.12 13.95
N LEU A 66 8.46 -8.99 12.80
CA LEU A 66 7.08 -8.52 12.70
C LEU A 66 6.12 -9.45 13.47
N VAL A 67 6.28 -10.77 13.36
CA VAL A 67 5.48 -11.72 14.13
C VAL A 67 5.76 -11.59 15.64
N LYS A 68 7.01 -11.35 16.04
CA LYS A 68 7.36 -11.09 17.45
C LYS A 68 6.76 -9.79 17.99
N LEU A 69 6.57 -8.77 17.14
CA LEU A 69 5.87 -7.53 17.49
C LEU A 69 4.36 -7.71 17.66
N GLY A 70 3.82 -8.89 17.34
CA GLY A 70 2.42 -9.24 17.53
C GLY A 70 1.57 -9.18 16.26
N PHE A 71 2.17 -8.98 15.08
CA PHE A 71 1.45 -9.12 13.83
C PHE A 71 1.15 -10.58 13.52
N ASP A 72 -0.06 -10.85 13.01
CA ASP A 72 -0.43 -12.19 12.57
C ASP A 72 0.49 -12.68 11.43
N LYS A 73 0.91 -13.94 11.51
CA LYS A 73 1.87 -14.52 10.56
C LYS A 73 1.29 -14.59 9.15
N ASP A 74 0.03 -15.02 9.02
CA ASP A 74 -0.60 -15.18 7.71
C ASP A 74 -0.86 -13.81 7.08
N PHE A 75 -1.22 -12.82 7.89
CA PHE A 75 -1.33 -11.43 7.46
C PHE A 75 0.00 -10.88 6.91
N VAL A 76 1.11 -11.05 7.65
CA VAL A 76 2.45 -10.59 7.22
C VAL A 76 2.88 -11.25 5.90
N VAL A 77 2.62 -12.56 5.75
CA VAL A 77 2.96 -13.31 4.53
C VAL A 77 2.10 -12.85 3.35
N ASN A 78 0.78 -12.68 3.55
CA ASN A 78 -0.13 -12.22 2.52
C ASN A 78 0.28 -10.83 1.99
N ILE A 79 0.52 -9.87 2.89
CA ILE A 79 0.92 -8.52 2.51
C ILE A 79 2.26 -8.52 1.75
N ARG A 80 3.25 -9.27 2.22
CA ARG A 80 4.54 -9.36 1.53
C ARG A 80 4.42 -9.98 0.13
N ASN A 81 3.59 -11.00 -0.02
CA ASN A 81 3.27 -11.58 -1.33
C ASN A 81 2.57 -10.56 -2.23
N ARG A 82 1.62 -9.79 -1.69
CA ARG A 82 0.93 -8.75 -2.45
C ARG A 82 1.89 -7.65 -2.93
N ILE A 83 2.82 -7.19 -2.09
CA ILE A 83 3.87 -6.23 -2.49
C ILE A 83 4.68 -6.80 -3.66
N ARG A 84 5.18 -8.04 -3.51
CA ARG A 84 5.99 -8.71 -4.54
C ARG A 84 5.24 -8.85 -5.86
N SER A 85 4.01 -9.34 -5.82
CA SER A 85 3.19 -9.54 -7.03
C SER A 85 2.82 -8.23 -7.72
N ASN A 86 2.78 -7.10 -7.00
CA ASN A 86 2.46 -5.78 -7.56
C ASN A 86 3.69 -4.90 -7.79
N GLU A 87 4.90 -5.42 -7.58
CA GLU A 87 6.15 -4.63 -7.71
C GLU A 87 6.32 -4.05 -9.12
N PHE A 88 5.82 -4.74 -10.14
CA PHE A 88 5.86 -4.27 -11.53
C PHE A 88 5.13 -2.92 -11.72
N LYS A 89 4.10 -2.62 -10.92
CA LYS A 89 3.36 -1.34 -10.99
C LYS A 89 4.19 -0.14 -10.56
N ARG A 90 5.31 -0.38 -9.87
CA ARG A 90 6.25 0.64 -9.36
C ARG A 90 7.52 0.75 -10.19
N ARG A 91 7.69 -0.06 -11.23
CA ARG A 91 8.88 -0.07 -12.10
C ARG A 91 8.49 0.31 -13.52
N LEU A 92 9.42 0.91 -14.24
CA LEU A 92 9.26 1.10 -15.68
C LEU A 92 9.19 -0.28 -16.38
N PRO A 93 8.47 -0.38 -17.51
CA PRO A 93 8.44 -1.61 -18.27
C PRO A 93 9.86 -2.01 -18.68
N LEU A 94 10.14 -3.32 -18.66
CA LEU A 94 11.42 -3.85 -19.12
C LEU A 94 11.49 -3.62 -20.64
N ILE A 95 12.39 -2.73 -21.06
CA ILE A 95 12.65 -2.48 -22.47
C ILE A 95 13.75 -3.44 -22.92
N ALA A 96 13.46 -4.23 -23.95
CA ALA A 96 14.44 -5.13 -24.53
C ALA A 96 15.63 -4.32 -25.10
N ILE A 97 16.83 -4.70 -24.71
CA ILE A 97 18.05 -4.14 -25.29
C ILE A 97 18.27 -4.85 -26.63
N ILE A 98 18.03 -4.14 -27.73
CA ILE A 98 18.31 -4.67 -29.08
C ILE A 98 19.82 -4.56 -29.33
N PRO A 99 20.55 -5.66 -29.61
CA PRO A 99 21.96 -5.62 -29.98
C PRO A 99 22.23 -4.71 -31.17
N ARG A 100 23.40 -4.05 -31.22
CA ARG A 100 23.69 -3.07 -32.28
C ARG A 100 23.68 -3.67 -33.67
N GLU A 101 24.03 -4.95 -33.80
CA GLU A 101 24.09 -5.66 -35.08
C GLU A 101 22.69 -5.89 -35.70
N LEU A 102 21.63 -5.79 -34.89
CA LEU A 102 20.23 -5.98 -35.30
C LEU A 102 19.50 -4.65 -35.48
N ARG A 103 20.18 -3.51 -35.29
CA ARG A 103 19.62 -2.17 -35.56
C ARG A 103 19.95 -1.82 -37.01
N ALA A 104 18.93 -1.78 -37.87
CA ALA A 104 19.04 -1.37 -39.27
C ALA A 104 19.45 0.12 -39.38
#